data_AF-A0A6M3L7V3-F1
#
_entry.id   AF-A0A6M3L7V3-F1
#
_cell.length_a   1.000
_cell.length_b   1.000
_cell.length_c   1.000
_cell.angle_alpha   90.00
_cell.angle_beta   90.00
_cell.angle_gamma   90.00
#
_symmetry.space_group_name_H-M   'P 1'
#
loop_
_entity.id
_entity.type
_entity.pdbx_description
1 polymer ?
#
loop_
_entity_poly.entity_id
_entity_poly.type
_entity_poly.pdbx_seq_one_letter_code
_entity_poly.pdbx_strand_id
1 'polypeptide(L)'
;MGIGEGKRYFVLGEAPGAQEDKAGIPFIGAAGKRLNQLLELAEIDLSQCYITNVCKCADGQTQVYLEDGKRIRLDHLVKYKKEVKVRGLSHSGKRVIGWYKTPLAGRKMFKISYKDARKVGKYQSNVKVTEDHLILTSRGYVPALELTEGDLIATGTLAPDRVGEQVIAGSLLGDAYIGRASLEETHGIKQKDYTEWKARILAPLGVNGTHIYNVNDGTGKRHDTIRFWTTSSPYFRSLREKWYPLGKKKVPWDLKLTPISLAVWFMDDGSLSTKKILAEIAVHGFDSYSQERLQRKLAEIGLTSSLRRGRLFFNRENTNMLLFLIAPYVPNCMSYKLRGQQFPAGDSLRGGTEMFYSPARKETWEPKSPWVYCIDVEDDHCFSTPGGVLHNCLPPKVSGKRRAPRKAERLSCYGWLQREFSIIKPKYVIALGATPLSLFSDYSISQVHGTMMQAEIEIADAV
;
A
#
# COMPACT_ATOMS: atom_id res chain seq x y z
N MET A 1 9.94 39.31 -3.99
CA MET A 1 11.34 38.86 -4.12
C MET A 1 11.38 37.40 -3.72
N GLY A 2 11.80 36.52 -4.64
CA GLY A 2 11.94 35.10 -4.37
C GLY A 2 12.98 34.85 -3.27
N ILE A 3 12.84 33.76 -2.54
CA ILE A 3 13.72 33.36 -1.44
C ILE A 3 15.10 32.97 -2.02
N GLY A 4 15.94 33.95 -2.38
CA GLY A 4 17.33 33.71 -2.83
C GLY A 4 17.77 34.33 -4.17
N GLU A 5 16.97 35.15 -4.84
CA GLU A 5 17.43 35.91 -6.01
C GLU A 5 18.66 36.78 -5.64
N GLY A 6 19.77 36.66 -6.38
CA GLY A 6 20.99 37.45 -6.16
C GLY A 6 22.04 36.87 -5.20
N LYS A 7 21.89 35.62 -4.72
CA LYS A 7 22.93 34.94 -3.93
C LYS A 7 24.10 34.50 -4.82
N ARG A 8 25.33 34.85 -4.45
CA ARG A 8 26.53 34.58 -5.25
C ARG A 8 27.04 33.14 -5.09
N TYR A 9 26.77 32.51 -3.94
CA TYR A 9 27.27 31.18 -3.59
C TYR A 9 26.11 30.23 -3.27
N PHE A 10 26.18 29.00 -3.78
CA PHE A 10 25.20 27.94 -3.55
C PHE A 10 25.84 26.79 -2.78
N VAL A 11 25.48 26.60 -1.52
CA VAL A 11 26.07 25.62 -0.62
C VAL A 11 25.15 24.40 -0.52
N LEU A 12 25.64 23.25 -0.98
CA LEU A 12 24.85 22.02 -1.04
C LEU A 12 25.38 20.98 -0.04
N GLY A 13 24.54 20.65 0.95
CA GLY A 13 24.79 19.59 1.93
C GLY A 13 24.09 18.27 1.59
N GLU A 14 24.59 17.16 2.16
CA GLU A 14 24.00 15.82 1.99
C GLU A 14 22.70 15.65 2.79
N ALA A 15 22.75 15.96 4.09
CA ALA A 15 21.63 15.89 5.03
C ALA A 15 21.96 16.76 6.26
N PRO A 16 20.95 17.16 7.06
CA PRO A 16 21.21 17.84 8.33
C PRO A 16 21.98 16.92 9.30
N GLY A 17 22.93 17.49 10.04
CA GLY A 17 23.68 16.85 11.13
C GLY A 17 22.92 16.82 12.45
N ALA A 18 23.41 16.06 13.44
CA ALA A 18 22.70 15.80 14.70
C ALA A 18 22.32 17.05 15.53
N GLN A 19 23.14 18.10 15.50
CA GLN A 19 22.83 19.37 16.19
C GLN A 19 21.81 20.19 15.39
N GLU A 20 21.88 20.14 14.07
CA GLU A 20 20.96 20.82 13.15
C GLU A 20 19.56 20.18 13.23
N ASP A 21 19.50 18.85 13.32
CA ASP A 21 18.30 18.07 13.65
C ASP A 21 17.74 18.41 15.05
N LYS A 22 18.56 18.93 15.98
CA LYS A 22 18.12 19.31 17.33
C LYS A 22 17.52 20.71 17.37
N ALA A 23 18.06 21.66 16.62
CA ALA A 23 17.63 23.07 16.67
C ALA A 23 16.73 23.50 15.51
N GLY A 24 16.70 22.76 14.40
CA GLY A 24 16.02 23.19 13.17
C GLY A 24 16.70 24.37 12.46
N ILE A 25 17.95 24.68 12.84
CA ILE A 25 18.81 25.70 12.24
C ILE A 25 19.93 24.97 11.50
N PRO A 26 20.11 25.19 10.18
CA PRO A 26 21.13 24.51 9.41
C PRO A 26 22.54 25.01 9.82
N PHE A 27 23.55 24.15 9.68
CA PHE A 27 24.97 24.44 9.93
C PHE A 27 25.35 24.96 11.34
N ILE A 28 24.63 24.55 12.39
CA ILE A 28 25.05 24.80 13.78
C ILE A 28 25.94 23.68 14.36
N GLY A 29 26.04 22.55 13.66
CA GLY A 29 26.86 21.40 14.05
C GLY A 29 28.36 21.65 13.88
N ALA A 30 29.20 20.67 14.24
CA ALA A 30 30.66 20.78 14.09
C ALA A 30 31.09 21.08 12.63
N ALA A 31 30.44 20.44 11.66
CA ALA A 31 30.68 20.70 10.24
C ALA A 31 30.24 22.11 9.83
N GLY A 32 29.12 22.61 10.38
CA GLY A 32 28.63 23.95 10.09
C GLY A 32 29.40 25.08 10.78
N LYS A 33 29.89 24.85 12.01
CA LYS A 33 30.86 25.76 12.66
C LYS A 33 32.14 25.87 11.84
N ARG A 34 32.64 24.74 11.32
CA ARG A 34 33.79 24.72 10.43
C ARG A 34 33.51 25.42 9.10
N LEU A 35 32.33 25.23 8.51
CA LEU A 35 31.90 25.96 7.32
C LEU A 35 31.89 27.47 7.58
N ASN A 36 31.30 27.92 8.69
CA ASN A 36 31.25 29.35 9.04
C ASN A 36 32.66 29.94 9.19
N GLN A 37 33.57 29.23 9.86
CA GLN A 37 34.98 29.64 9.96
C GLN A 37 35.67 29.74 8.59
N LEU A 38 35.39 28.80 7.70
CA LEU A 38 35.96 28.80 6.34
C LEU A 38 35.37 29.93 5.48
N LEU A 39 34.08 30.20 5.60
CA LEU A 39 33.43 31.32 4.92
C LEU A 39 33.97 32.66 5.44
N GLU A 40 34.17 32.79 6.76
CA GLU A 40 34.77 33.96 7.39
C GLU A 40 36.22 34.19 6.92
N LEU A 41 37.04 33.14 6.91
CA LEU A 41 38.42 33.18 6.37
C LEU A 41 38.46 33.52 4.87
N ALA A 42 37.44 33.11 4.13
CA ALA A 42 37.30 33.44 2.71
C ALA A 42 36.63 34.80 2.46
N GLU A 43 36.30 35.55 3.53
CA GLU A 43 35.59 36.83 3.48
C GLU A 43 34.24 36.74 2.73
N ILE A 44 33.58 35.59 2.81
CA ILE A 44 32.26 35.34 2.22
C ILE A 44 31.19 35.52 3.30
N ASP A 45 30.37 36.55 3.13
CA ASP A 45 29.22 36.78 4.00
C ASP A 45 28.15 35.69 3.77
N LEU A 46 27.65 35.09 4.86
CA LEU A 46 26.58 34.08 4.85
C LEU A 46 25.30 34.57 4.15
N SER A 47 25.03 35.88 4.16
CA SER A 47 23.94 36.50 3.42
C SER A 47 24.13 36.44 1.91
N GLN A 48 25.33 36.16 1.40
CA GLN A 48 25.58 35.90 -0.03
C GLN A 48 25.41 34.43 -0.42
N CYS A 49 25.16 33.55 0.56
CA CYS A 49 24.99 32.12 0.37
C CYS A 49 23.51 31.72 0.35
N TYR A 50 23.17 30.82 -0.58
CA TYR A 50 21.96 30.00 -0.51
C TYR A 50 22.37 28.61 -0.03
N ILE A 51 21.69 28.07 0.99
CA ILE A 51 22.13 26.85 1.68
C ILE A 51 20.98 25.82 1.69
N THR A 52 21.23 24.60 1.20
CA THR A 52 20.18 23.57 1.06
C THR A 52 20.68 22.11 1.22
N ASN A 53 19.74 21.15 1.32
CA ASN A 53 19.99 19.71 1.50
C ASN A 53 19.12 18.86 0.56
N VAL A 54 19.52 17.62 0.30
CA VAL A 54 18.90 16.71 -0.70
C VAL A 54 17.52 16.13 -0.28
N CYS A 55 16.98 16.38 0.92
CA CYS A 55 15.95 15.51 1.52
C CYS A 55 14.50 16.06 1.54
N LYS A 56 13.59 15.28 0.92
CA LYS A 56 12.20 15.59 0.54
C LYS A 56 11.16 15.26 1.63
N CYS A 57 9.91 15.76 1.53
CA CYS A 57 9.00 15.67 2.70
C CYS A 57 7.49 15.92 2.43
N ALA A 58 6.67 15.66 3.46
CA ALA A 58 5.21 15.68 3.45
C ALA A 58 4.60 16.80 4.33
N ASP A 59 3.32 17.10 4.16
CA ASP A 59 2.57 18.04 5.01
C ASP A 59 2.49 17.53 6.45
N GLY A 60 2.61 18.44 7.43
CA GLY A 60 2.65 18.08 8.86
C GLY A 60 1.38 17.40 9.38
N GLN A 61 0.22 17.66 8.76
CA GLN A 61 -1.04 17.04 9.14
C GLN A 61 -1.18 15.59 8.64
N THR A 62 -0.21 15.11 7.83
CA THR A 62 -0.17 13.73 7.36
C THR A 62 -0.27 12.76 8.53
N GLN A 63 -1.20 11.81 8.41
CA GLN A 63 -1.38 10.75 9.39
C GLN A 63 -0.44 9.60 9.06
N VAL A 64 0.31 9.13 10.04
CA VAL A 64 1.16 7.94 9.95
C VAL A 64 0.53 6.83 10.76
N TYR A 65 0.46 5.61 10.19
CA TYR A 65 0.02 4.45 10.94
C TYR A 65 1.11 3.97 11.90
N LEU A 66 0.73 3.76 13.15
CA LEU A 66 1.52 3.03 14.13
C LEU A 66 1.40 1.52 13.89
N GLU A 67 2.31 0.74 14.48
CA GLU A 67 2.29 -0.72 14.42
C GLU A 67 0.91 -1.29 14.84
N ASP A 68 0.34 -0.76 15.93
CA ASP A 68 -0.98 -1.13 16.45
C ASP A 68 -2.17 -0.66 15.60
N GLY A 69 -1.91 0.03 14.48
CA GLY A 69 -2.93 0.54 13.56
C GLY A 69 -3.57 1.86 13.96
N LYS A 70 -3.22 2.42 15.13
CA LYS A 70 -3.58 3.81 15.46
C LYS A 70 -2.84 4.77 14.54
N ARG A 71 -3.25 6.03 14.58
CA ARG A 71 -2.68 7.10 13.75
C ARG A 71 -2.08 8.17 14.62
N ILE A 72 -1.00 8.76 14.12
CA ILE A 72 -0.39 9.94 14.71
C ILE A 72 -0.06 10.95 13.61
N ARG A 73 -0.17 12.23 13.92
CA ARG A 73 0.25 13.30 13.00
C ARG A 73 1.76 13.33 12.86
N LEU A 74 2.23 13.51 11.63
CA LEU A 74 3.65 13.57 11.30
C LEU A 74 4.35 14.75 11.99
N ASP A 75 3.73 15.92 12.04
CA ASP A 75 4.29 17.08 12.75
C ASP A 75 4.43 16.83 14.27
N HIS A 76 3.50 16.09 14.88
CA HIS A 76 3.60 15.71 16.29
C HIS A 76 4.70 14.67 16.52
N LEU A 77 4.85 13.68 15.63
CA LEU A 77 5.99 12.77 15.68
C LEU A 77 7.30 13.55 15.71
N VAL A 78 7.43 14.52 14.79
CA VAL A 78 8.66 15.31 14.63
C VAL A 78 8.87 16.28 15.79
N LYS A 79 7.86 17.07 16.17
CA LYS A 79 7.94 18.07 17.23
C LYS A 79 8.33 17.47 18.58
N TYR A 80 7.77 16.32 18.91
CA TYR A 80 7.98 15.66 20.20
C TYR A 80 8.99 14.52 20.15
N LYS A 81 9.64 14.29 18.98
CA LYS A 81 10.63 13.23 18.75
C LYS A 81 10.17 11.87 19.32
N LYS A 82 8.94 11.50 19.02
CA LYS A 82 8.32 10.31 19.64
C LYS A 82 9.00 9.03 19.17
N GLU A 83 9.56 8.29 20.12
CA GLU A 83 10.14 6.96 19.90
C GLU A 83 9.02 5.91 19.84
N VAL A 84 8.47 5.71 18.65
CA VAL A 84 7.39 4.75 18.39
C VAL A 84 7.74 3.85 17.22
N LYS A 85 6.98 2.76 17.09
CA LYS A 85 7.00 1.92 15.90
C LYS A 85 5.88 2.34 14.95
N VAL A 86 6.24 2.66 13.71
CA VAL A 86 5.32 2.93 12.62
C VAL A 86 5.17 1.70 11.73
N ARG A 87 4.08 1.63 10.98
CA ARG A 87 3.77 0.48 10.12
C ARG A 87 4.57 0.55 8.81
N GLY A 88 5.46 -0.41 8.58
CA GLY A 88 6.17 -0.64 7.31
C GLY A 88 5.32 -1.37 6.26
N LEU A 89 5.95 -1.88 5.19
CA LEU A 89 5.25 -2.51 4.06
C LEU A 89 4.50 -3.80 4.44
N SER A 90 5.18 -4.70 5.15
CA SER A 90 4.65 -5.99 5.58
C SER A 90 3.75 -5.90 6.81
N HIS A 91 3.34 -4.69 7.19
CA HIS A 91 2.70 -4.38 8.47
C HIS A 91 3.57 -4.66 9.71
N SER A 92 4.87 -4.96 9.54
CA SER A 92 5.82 -4.99 10.65
C SER A 92 5.99 -3.60 11.28
N GLY A 93 6.10 -3.53 12.61
CA GLY A 93 6.48 -2.31 13.29
C GLY A 93 7.94 -1.95 13.05
N LYS A 94 8.17 -0.72 12.58
CA LYS A 94 9.49 -0.14 12.33
C LYS A 94 9.72 1.02 13.27
N ARG A 95 10.80 0.98 14.05
CA ARG A 95 11.16 2.08 14.94
C ARG A 95 11.48 3.33 14.15
N VAL A 96 10.96 4.46 14.62
CA VAL A 96 11.36 5.78 14.13
C VAL A 96 12.74 6.13 14.71
N ILE A 97 13.68 6.49 13.84
CA ILE A 97 15.10 6.75 14.17
C ILE A 97 15.56 8.17 13.77
N GLY A 98 14.67 8.98 13.20
CA GLY A 98 14.95 10.36 12.82
C GLY A 98 13.69 11.18 12.58
N TRP A 99 13.79 12.49 12.80
CA TRP A 99 12.67 13.43 12.77
C TRP A 99 13.11 14.74 12.12
N TYR A 100 12.47 15.13 11.02
CA TYR A 100 12.92 16.24 10.19
C TYR A 100 11.79 17.24 9.96
N LYS A 101 12.15 18.52 10.10
CA LYS A 101 11.32 19.67 9.75
C LYS A 101 12.17 20.56 8.84
N THR A 102 11.73 20.79 7.61
CA THR A 102 12.46 21.59 6.63
C THR A 102 11.55 22.61 5.94
N PRO A 103 12.08 23.73 5.45
CA PRO A 103 11.30 24.67 4.66
C PRO A 103 10.77 24.03 3.37
N LEU A 104 9.58 24.45 2.94
CA LEU A 104 9.00 24.05 1.65
C LEU A 104 9.85 24.58 0.48
N ALA A 105 10.44 25.77 0.63
CA ALA A 105 11.36 26.38 -0.33
C ALA A 105 10.80 26.48 -1.76
N GLY A 106 9.52 26.86 -1.91
CA GLY A 106 8.89 27.05 -3.22
C GLY A 106 8.52 25.78 -3.99
N ARG A 107 8.80 24.59 -3.43
CA ARG A 107 8.40 23.31 -4.05
C ARG A 107 6.88 23.20 -4.19
N LYS A 108 6.44 22.69 -5.34
CA LYS A 108 5.01 22.37 -5.53
C LYS A 108 4.62 21.22 -4.61
N MET A 109 3.37 21.22 -4.15
CA MET A 109 2.81 20.09 -3.40
C MET A 109 1.66 19.46 -4.15
N PHE A 110 1.54 18.14 -4.01
CA PHE A 110 0.43 17.37 -4.52
C PHE A 110 -0.28 16.64 -3.39
N LYS A 111 -1.60 16.65 -3.46
CA LYS A 111 -2.46 15.79 -2.67
C LYS A 111 -2.67 14.49 -3.45
N ILE A 112 -2.13 13.41 -2.91
CA ILE A 112 -2.24 12.06 -3.46
C ILE A 112 -3.31 11.29 -2.69
N SER A 113 -4.17 10.62 -3.42
CA SER A 113 -5.12 9.63 -2.90
C SER A 113 -5.25 8.48 -3.88
N TYR A 114 -6.13 7.52 -3.60
CA TYR A 114 -6.39 6.40 -4.49
C TYR A 114 -7.89 6.11 -4.56
N LYS A 115 -8.33 5.45 -5.64
CA LYS A 115 -9.74 5.16 -5.95
C LYS A 115 -10.47 4.59 -4.72
N ASP A 116 -9.88 3.58 -4.10
CA ASP A 116 -10.50 2.82 -3.01
C ASP A 116 -10.23 3.42 -1.62
N ALA A 117 -9.70 4.65 -1.52
CA ALA A 117 -9.37 5.26 -0.23
C ALA A 117 -10.63 5.51 0.62
N ARG A 118 -10.49 5.39 1.95
CA ARG A 118 -11.62 5.59 2.88
C ARG A 118 -12.16 7.01 2.75
N LYS A 119 -13.49 7.11 2.57
CA LYS A 119 -14.24 8.36 2.48
C LYS A 119 -15.10 8.59 3.74
N VAL A 120 -15.14 9.81 4.24
CA VAL A 120 -16.01 10.28 5.32
C VAL A 120 -16.62 11.61 4.87
N GLY A 121 -17.92 11.60 4.53
CA GLY A 121 -18.56 12.74 3.86
C GLY A 121 -17.85 13.08 2.55
N LYS A 122 -17.49 14.36 2.37
CA LYS A 122 -16.72 14.85 1.21
C LYS A 122 -15.21 14.53 1.29
N TYR A 123 -14.71 14.06 2.44
CA TYR A 123 -13.28 13.86 2.65
C TYR A 123 -12.85 12.45 2.26
N GLN A 124 -11.81 12.36 1.45
CA GLN A 124 -11.14 11.10 1.10
C GLN A 124 -9.76 11.05 1.75
N SER A 125 -9.36 9.86 2.22
CA SER A 125 -8.02 9.64 2.78
C SER A 125 -6.97 9.99 1.73
N ASN A 126 -5.99 10.79 2.11
CA ASN A 126 -4.98 11.35 1.23
C ASN A 126 -3.68 11.58 2.00
N VAL A 127 -2.64 11.87 1.25
CA VAL A 127 -1.35 12.35 1.74
C VAL A 127 -0.93 13.53 0.89
N LYS A 128 -0.36 14.57 1.51
CA LYS A 128 0.13 15.73 0.75
C LYS A 128 1.64 15.72 0.82
N VAL A 129 2.26 15.69 -0.34
CA VAL A 129 3.71 15.55 -0.47
C VAL A 129 4.26 16.58 -1.44
N THR A 130 5.54 16.86 -1.29
CA THR A 130 6.27 17.68 -2.26
C THR A 130 6.35 16.96 -3.62
N GLU A 131 6.45 17.72 -4.70
CA GLU A 131 6.47 17.25 -6.09
C GLU A 131 7.48 16.13 -6.35
N ASP A 132 8.54 16.11 -5.59
CA ASP A 132 9.68 15.26 -5.75
C ASP A 132 9.62 14.00 -4.84
N HIS A 133 8.64 13.91 -3.95
CA HIS A 133 8.48 12.82 -2.98
C HIS A 133 8.12 11.50 -3.67
N LEU A 134 8.81 10.42 -3.29
CA LEU A 134 8.62 9.10 -3.89
C LEU A 134 7.42 8.37 -3.29
N ILE A 135 6.51 7.96 -4.17
CA ILE A 135 5.35 7.13 -3.87
C ILE A 135 5.61 5.72 -4.38
N LEU A 136 5.35 4.70 -3.55
CA LEU A 136 5.47 3.31 -4.00
C LEU A 136 4.32 2.96 -4.95
N THR A 137 4.68 2.55 -6.17
CA THR A 137 3.75 2.08 -7.21
C THR A 137 4.04 0.62 -7.58
N SER A 138 3.15 -0.01 -8.35
CA SER A 138 3.37 -1.35 -8.90
C SER A 138 4.61 -1.49 -9.80
N ARG A 139 5.12 -0.37 -10.35
CA ARG A 139 6.34 -0.30 -11.17
C ARG A 139 7.56 0.23 -10.41
N GLY A 140 7.47 0.33 -9.09
CA GLY A 140 8.52 0.86 -8.21
C GLY A 140 8.22 2.27 -7.69
N TYR A 141 9.23 2.94 -7.17
CA TYR A 141 9.07 4.29 -6.60
C TYR A 141 9.03 5.35 -7.70
N VAL A 142 7.98 6.17 -7.68
CA VAL A 142 7.75 7.25 -8.66
C VAL A 142 7.59 8.58 -7.91
N PRO A 143 8.25 9.68 -8.36
CA PRO A 143 8.03 11.01 -7.80
C PRO A 143 6.57 11.46 -7.96
N ALA A 144 6.04 12.21 -6.99
CA ALA A 144 4.66 12.70 -7.02
C ALA A 144 4.34 13.54 -8.27
N LEU A 145 5.32 14.29 -8.80
CA LEU A 145 5.21 15.07 -10.04
C LEU A 145 4.94 14.17 -11.24
N GLU A 146 5.62 13.03 -11.32
CA GLU A 146 5.56 12.07 -12.42
C GLU A 146 4.41 11.06 -12.28
N LEU A 147 3.76 11.01 -11.10
CA LEU A 147 2.63 10.12 -10.87
C LEU A 147 1.45 10.51 -11.77
N THR A 148 0.97 9.57 -12.57
CA THR A 148 -0.16 9.79 -13.49
C THR A 148 -1.47 9.29 -12.87
N GLU A 149 -2.61 9.85 -13.31
CA GLU A 149 -3.90 9.27 -12.92
C GLU A 149 -4.01 7.86 -13.47
N GLY A 150 -4.36 6.89 -12.62
CA GLY A 150 -4.42 5.48 -12.98
C GLY A 150 -3.19 4.66 -12.57
N ASP A 151 -2.04 5.29 -12.27
CA ASP A 151 -0.89 4.56 -11.71
C ASP A 151 -1.31 3.81 -10.44
N LEU A 152 -0.99 2.52 -10.37
CA LEU A 152 -1.34 1.68 -9.22
C LEU A 152 -0.39 1.96 -8.05
N ILE A 153 -0.88 2.63 -7.01
CA ILE A 153 -0.09 2.96 -5.81
C ILE A 153 -0.37 2.00 -4.66
N ALA A 154 0.68 1.69 -3.88
CA ALA A 154 0.56 0.90 -2.67
C ALA A 154 -0.27 1.65 -1.63
N THR A 155 -1.36 1.04 -1.17
CA THR A 155 -2.33 1.71 -0.28
C THR A 155 -1.93 1.68 1.19
N GLY A 156 -0.87 0.93 1.54
CA GLY A 156 -0.48 0.65 2.92
C GLY A 156 -1.43 -0.31 3.64
N THR A 157 -2.27 -1.04 2.89
CA THR A 157 -3.18 -2.06 3.40
C THR A 157 -2.95 -3.37 2.65
N LEU A 158 -3.21 -4.50 3.30
CA LEU A 158 -3.01 -5.80 2.68
C LEU A 158 -4.23 -6.27 1.88
N ALA A 159 -3.94 -7.01 0.82
CA ALA A 159 -4.86 -7.86 0.08
C ALA A 159 -4.53 -9.34 0.37
N PRO A 160 -5.48 -10.27 0.18
CA PRO A 160 -5.18 -11.71 0.21
C PRO A 160 -4.15 -12.07 -0.85
N ASP A 161 -3.36 -13.09 -0.57
CA ASP A 161 -2.59 -13.79 -1.60
C ASP A 161 -3.52 -14.60 -2.52
N ARG A 162 -2.91 -15.26 -3.52
CA ARG A 162 -3.65 -16.06 -4.50
C ARG A 162 -4.55 -17.14 -3.89
N VAL A 163 -4.17 -17.76 -2.77
CA VAL A 163 -5.02 -18.76 -2.09
C VAL A 163 -6.22 -18.08 -1.43
N GLY A 164 -5.97 -17.02 -0.67
CA GLY A 164 -7.03 -16.21 -0.05
C GLY A 164 -8.01 -15.66 -1.08
N GLU A 165 -7.54 -15.14 -2.22
CA GLU A 165 -8.39 -14.64 -3.31
C GLU A 165 -9.35 -15.71 -3.84
N GLN A 166 -8.87 -16.93 -4.05
CA GLN A 166 -9.68 -18.04 -4.55
C GLN A 166 -10.73 -18.47 -3.52
N VAL A 167 -10.38 -18.53 -2.24
CA VAL A 167 -11.33 -18.83 -1.16
C VAL A 167 -12.40 -17.74 -1.06
N ILE A 168 -12.01 -16.46 -1.09
CA ILE A 168 -12.96 -15.34 -1.09
C ILE A 168 -13.90 -15.40 -2.29
N ALA A 169 -13.36 -15.69 -3.49
CA ALA A 169 -14.19 -15.81 -4.69
C ALA A 169 -15.22 -16.95 -4.55
N GLY A 170 -14.81 -18.12 -4.04
CA GLY A 170 -15.73 -19.24 -3.79
C GLY A 170 -16.78 -18.92 -2.73
N SER A 171 -16.36 -18.33 -1.60
CA SER A 171 -17.26 -17.89 -0.53
C SER A 171 -18.27 -16.85 -1.04
N LEU A 172 -17.85 -15.92 -1.91
CA LEU A 172 -18.74 -14.94 -2.53
C LEU A 172 -19.65 -15.55 -3.60
N LEU A 173 -19.33 -16.71 -4.16
CA LEU A 173 -20.31 -17.46 -4.94
C LEU A 173 -21.34 -18.15 -4.05
N GLY A 174 -20.92 -18.58 -2.86
CA GLY A 174 -21.77 -19.15 -1.82
C GLY A 174 -22.32 -18.13 -0.83
N ASP A 175 -22.18 -18.47 0.45
CA ASP A 175 -22.87 -17.87 1.59
C ASP A 175 -22.29 -16.52 2.05
N ALA A 176 -21.06 -16.19 1.64
CA ALA A 176 -20.44 -14.95 2.06
C ALA A 176 -20.99 -13.74 1.30
N TYR A 177 -20.87 -12.59 1.95
CA TYR A 177 -21.12 -11.30 1.34
C TYR A 177 -20.08 -10.28 1.78
N ILE A 178 -19.97 -9.20 1.01
CA ILE A 178 -19.16 -8.06 1.42
C ILE A 178 -20.09 -7.09 2.13
N GLY A 179 -19.83 -6.79 3.39
CA GLY A 179 -20.47 -5.72 4.14
C GLY A 179 -20.08 -4.35 3.59
N ARG A 180 -19.88 -3.34 4.43
CA ARG A 180 -19.48 -2.01 3.95
C ARG A 180 -18.08 -2.00 3.32
N ALA A 181 -17.14 -2.72 3.92
CA ALA A 181 -15.75 -2.84 3.46
C ALA A 181 -15.05 -4.05 4.09
N SER A 182 -15.79 -5.11 4.41
CA SER A 182 -15.35 -6.34 5.09
C SER A 182 -16.03 -7.53 4.43
N LEU A 183 -15.35 -8.67 4.36
CA LEU A 183 -16.01 -9.94 4.05
C LEU A 183 -16.68 -10.48 5.31
N GLU A 184 -17.89 -10.98 5.16
CA GLU A 184 -18.70 -11.49 6.27
C GLU A 184 -19.36 -12.79 5.82
N GLU A 185 -19.33 -13.79 6.69
CA GLU A 185 -19.81 -15.11 6.37
C GLU A 185 -20.45 -15.78 7.58
N THR A 186 -21.57 -16.47 7.35
CA THR A 186 -22.40 -17.07 8.39
C THR A 186 -22.83 -18.47 7.97
N HIS A 187 -22.68 -19.43 8.88
CA HIS A 187 -23.11 -20.82 8.68
C HIS A 187 -23.90 -21.31 9.90
N GLY A 188 -24.69 -22.38 9.71
CA GLY A 188 -25.27 -23.10 10.85
C GLY A 188 -24.18 -23.81 11.66
N ILE A 189 -24.42 -24.04 12.95
CA ILE A 189 -23.41 -24.61 13.86
C ILE A 189 -22.85 -25.98 13.42
N LYS A 190 -23.60 -26.76 12.62
CA LYS A 190 -23.15 -28.03 12.04
C LYS A 190 -21.94 -27.87 11.12
N GLN A 191 -21.71 -26.68 10.56
CA GLN A 191 -20.59 -26.35 9.69
C GLN A 191 -19.55 -25.47 10.41
N LYS A 192 -19.46 -25.59 11.75
CA LYS A 192 -18.48 -24.89 12.58
C LYS A 192 -17.05 -25.06 12.06
N ASP A 193 -16.59 -26.30 11.93
CA ASP A 193 -15.21 -26.60 11.55
C ASP A 193 -14.87 -26.05 10.15
N TYR A 194 -15.84 -26.07 9.23
CA TYR A 194 -15.67 -25.49 7.90
C TYR A 194 -15.60 -23.96 7.93
N THR A 195 -16.39 -23.32 8.78
CA THR A 195 -16.35 -21.87 9.01
C THR A 195 -15.01 -21.46 9.61
N GLU A 196 -14.51 -22.22 10.59
CA GLU A 196 -13.20 -22.02 11.22
C GLU A 196 -12.06 -22.27 10.22
N TRP A 197 -12.20 -23.25 9.32
CA TRP A 197 -11.26 -23.50 8.24
C TRP A 197 -11.12 -22.28 7.30
N LYS A 198 -12.24 -21.68 6.87
CA LYS A 198 -12.23 -20.43 6.07
C LYS A 198 -11.63 -19.26 6.84
N ALA A 199 -12.06 -19.06 8.09
CA ALA A 199 -11.56 -18.01 8.97
C ALA A 199 -10.04 -18.11 9.16
N ARG A 200 -9.49 -19.32 9.31
CA ARG A 200 -8.06 -19.56 9.44
C ARG A 200 -7.27 -19.21 8.18
N ILE A 201 -7.78 -19.55 7.00
CA ILE A 201 -7.13 -19.18 5.72
C ILE A 201 -7.11 -17.66 5.56
N LEU A 202 -8.20 -16.98 5.94
CA LEU A 202 -8.34 -15.54 5.80
C LEU A 202 -7.80 -14.74 6.99
N ALA A 203 -7.30 -15.40 8.04
CA ALA A 203 -6.79 -14.76 9.26
C ALA A 203 -5.78 -13.62 9.00
N PRO A 204 -4.86 -13.72 8.01
CA PRO A 204 -3.95 -12.62 7.66
C PRO A 204 -4.65 -11.29 7.28
N LEU A 205 -5.92 -11.31 6.91
CA LEU A 205 -6.74 -10.12 6.61
C LEU A 205 -7.37 -9.50 7.87
N GLY A 206 -6.94 -9.93 9.05
CA GLY A 206 -7.44 -9.45 10.33
C GLY A 206 -8.85 -9.97 10.62
N VAL A 207 -9.07 -11.28 10.51
CA VAL A 207 -10.32 -11.92 10.92
C VAL A 207 -10.50 -11.80 12.42
N ASN A 208 -11.65 -11.31 12.87
CA ASN A 208 -11.95 -11.13 14.29
C ASN A 208 -12.40 -12.45 14.96
N GLY A 209 -11.67 -13.55 14.74
CA GLY A 209 -12.08 -14.88 15.20
C GLY A 209 -13.45 -15.32 14.67
N THR A 210 -13.98 -16.39 15.25
CA THR A 210 -15.33 -16.90 14.98
C THR A 210 -16.21 -16.69 16.21
N HIS A 211 -17.47 -16.36 15.96
CA HIS A 211 -18.45 -16.05 16.99
C HIS A 211 -19.68 -16.92 16.81
N ILE A 212 -20.14 -17.55 17.89
CA ILE A 212 -21.37 -18.33 17.92
C ILE A 212 -22.48 -17.47 18.51
N TYR A 213 -23.63 -17.48 17.87
CA TYR A 213 -24.81 -16.74 18.30
C TYR A 213 -26.07 -17.55 18.01
N ASN A 214 -27.06 -17.36 18.87
CA ASN A 214 -28.34 -18.04 18.80
C ASN A 214 -29.32 -17.17 17.99
N VAL A 215 -29.87 -17.73 16.92
CA VAL A 215 -30.77 -17.02 16.00
C VAL A 215 -32.16 -17.63 16.11
N ASN A 216 -33.18 -16.77 16.20
CA ASN A 216 -34.57 -17.18 16.07
C ASN A 216 -34.93 -17.21 14.58
N ASP A 217 -35.40 -18.35 14.08
CA ASP A 217 -35.78 -18.53 12.68
C ASP A 217 -37.12 -17.86 12.30
N GLY A 218 -37.69 -17.06 13.20
CA GLY A 218 -38.98 -16.40 13.02
C GLY A 218 -40.17 -17.29 13.35
N THR A 219 -39.95 -18.60 13.56
CA THR A 219 -40.98 -19.58 13.96
C THR A 219 -40.95 -19.88 15.47
N GLY A 220 -40.06 -19.21 16.22
CA GLY A 220 -39.84 -19.44 17.64
C GLY A 220 -38.79 -20.52 17.95
N LYS A 221 -38.29 -21.24 16.93
CA LYS A 221 -37.18 -22.16 17.08
C LYS A 221 -35.85 -21.41 17.02
N ARG A 222 -34.96 -21.82 17.92
CA ARG A 222 -33.63 -21.22 18.10
C ARG A 222 -32.59 -22.17 17.55
N HIS A 223 -31.71 -21.64 16.71
CA HIS A 223 -30.60 -22.40 16.15
C HIS A 223 -29.30 -21.65 16.38
N ASP A 224 -28.26 -22.40 16.71
CA ASP A 224 -26.92 -21.83 16.82
C ASP A 224 -26.32 -21.66 15.42
N THR A 225 -25.69 -20.51 15.22
CA THR A 225 -25.01 -20.14 14.00
C THR A 225 -23.64 -19.59 14.34
N ILE A 226 -22.71 -19.70 13.40
CA ILE A 226 -21.33 -19.26 13.53
C ILE A 226 -21.02 -18.25 12.44
N ARG A 227 -20.27 -17.21 12.80
CA ARG A 227 -19.86 -16.14 11.88
C ARG A 227 -18.43 -15.74 12.11
N PHE A 228 -17.80 -15.29 11.04
CA PHE A 228 -16.62 -14.46 11.11
C PHE A 228 -16.78 -13.25 10.19
N TRP A 229 -15.94 -12.25 10.41
CA TRP A 229 -15.76 -11.14 9.47
C TRP A 229 -14.31 -10.70 9.47
N THR A 230 -13.87 -10.15 8.34
CA THR A 230 -12.54 -9.56 8.20
C THR A 230 -12.49 -8.12 8.68
N THR A 231 -11.30 -7.62 8.96
CA THR A 231 -11.08 -6.19 9.17
C THR A 231 -11.47 -5.41 7.92
N SER A 232 -12.09 -4.23 8.14
CA SER A 232 -12.47 -3.37 7.02
C SER A 232 -11.25 -2.82 6.28
N SER A 233 -11.20 -2.98 4.96
CA SER A 233 -10.04 -2.55 4.14
C SER A 233 -10.44 -1.92 2.79
N PRO A 234 -9.53 -1.14 2.16
CA PRO A 234 -9.70 -0.68 0.77
C PRO A 234 -9.88 -1.83 -0.23
N TYR A 235 -9.20 -2.96 -0.03
CA TYR A 235 -9.36 -4.15 -0.89
C TYR A 235 -10.83 -4.60 -0.95
N PHE A 236 -11.49 -4.77 0.20
CA PHE A 236 -12.89 -5.17 0.23
C PHE A 236 -13.85 -4.10 -0.27
N ARG A 237 -13.49 -2.81 -0.20
CA ARG A 237 -14.26 -1.75 -0.87
C ARG A 237 -14.21 -1.92 -2.39
N SER A 238 -13.02 -2.15 -2.93
CA SER A 238 -12.82 -2.42 -4.36
C SER A 238 -13.61 -3.65 -4.80
N LEU A 239 -13.52 -4.72 -4.00
CA LEU A 239 -14.25 -5.97 -4.25
C LEU A 239 -15.77 -5.76 -4.14
N ARG A 240 -16.26 -4.92 -3.22
CA ARG A 240 -17.69 -4.57 -3.12
C ARG A 240 -18.19 -3.87 -4.38
N GLU A 241 -17.46 -2.90 -4.92
CA GLU A 241 -17.86 -2.23 -6.16
C GLU A 241 -18.00 -3.23 -7.33
N LYS A 242 -17.10 -4.21 -7.37
CA LYS A 242 -17.07 -5.26 -8.39
C LYS A 242 -18.23 -6.26 -8.25
N TRP A 243 -18.51 -6.73 -7.04
CA TRP A 243 -19.53 -7.77 -6.79
C TRP A 243 -20.93 -7.23 -6.52
N TYR A 244 -21.06 -5.96 -6.10
CA TYR A 244 -22.34 -5.35 -5.73
C TYR A 244 -22.61 -4.07 -6.55
N PRO A 245 -22.59 -4.13 -7.89
CA PRO A 245 -22.97 -2.98 -8.70
C PRO A 245 -24.42 -2.59 -8.36
N LEU A 246 -24.63 -1.31 -8.04
CA LEU A 246 -25.92 -0.78 -7.57
C LEU A 246 -26.45 -1.48 -6.30
N GLY A 247 -25.56 -2.04 -5.48
CA GLY A 247 -25.90 -2.69 -4.21
C GLY A 247 -26.46 -4.11 -4.32
N LYS A 248 -26.56 -4.69 -5.52
CA LYS A 248 -27.05 -6.06 -5.74
C LYS A 248 -25.90 -7.00 -6.11
N LYS A 249 -25.85 -8.18 -5.48
CA LYS A 249 -24.82 -9.20 -5.74
C LYS A 249 -24.90 -9.67 -7.19
N LYS A 250 -23.83 -9.49 -7.96
CA LYS A 250 -23.69 -9.92 -9.35
C LYS A 250 -22.35 -10.60 -9.57
N VAL A 251 -22.33 -11.58 -10.46
CA VAL A 251 -21.11 -12.31 -10.80
C VAL A 251 -20.24 -11.43 -11.72
N PRO A 252 -19.00 -11.09 -11.32
CA PRO A 252 -18.12 -10.25 -12.13
C PRO A 252 -17.74 -10.93 -13.46
N TRP A 253 -17.52 -10.15 -14.51
CA TRP A 253 -17.21 -10.67 -15.84
C TRP A 253 -15.83 -11.33 -15.94
N ASP A 254 -14.89 -10.81 -15.17
CA ASP A 254 -13.50 -11.25 -15.04
C ASP A 254 -13.30 -12.25 -13.89
N LEU A 255 -14.38 -12.79 -13.30
CA LEU A 255 -14.29 -13.88 -12.35
C LEU A 255 -13.60 -15.08 -13.00
N LYS A 256 -12.57 -15.62 -12.33
CA LYS A 256 -11.89 -16.85 -12.73
C LYS A 256 -12.30 -17.97 -11.78
N LEU A 257 -12.89 -19.04 -12.31
CA LEU A 257 -13.11 -20.26 -11.54
C LEU A 257 -11.83 -21.09 -11.51
N THR A 258 -11.36 -21.34 -10.31
CA THR A 258 -10.21 -22.18 -10.00
C THR A 258 -10.68 -23.42 -9.26
N PRO A 259 -9.86 -24.49 -9.16
CA PRO A 259 -10.20 -25.64 -8.36
C PRO A 259 -10.54 -25.29 -6.89
N ILE A 260 -9.81 -24.35 -6.28
CA ILE A 260 -10.07 -23.90 -4.90
C ILE A 260 -11.39 -23.13 -4.80
N SER A 261 -11.60 -22.12 -5.66
CA SER A 261 -12.83 -21.32 -5.62
C SER A 261 -14.06 -22.17 -5.91
N LEU A 262 -13.93 -23.15 -6.82
CA LEU A 262 -15.00 -24.08 -7.17
C LEU A 262 -15.26 -25.09 -6.04
N ALA A 263 -14.22 -25.56 -5.34
CA ALA A 263 -14.37 -26.39 -4.15
C ALA A 263 -15.17 -25.67 -3.06
N VAL A 264 -14.78 -24.44 -2.74
CA VAL A 264 -15.48 -23.62 -1.74
C VAL A 264 -16.94 -23.37 -2.15
N TRP A 265 -17.17 -22.99 -3.41
CA TRP A 265 -18.53 -22.79 -3.92
C TRP A 265 -19.38 -24.06 -3.86
N PHE A 266 -18.83 -25.22 -4.25
CA PHE A 266 -19.53 -26.50 -4.17
C PHE A 266 -19.80 -26.94 -2.72
N MET A 267 -18.90 -26.63 -1.78
CA MET A 267 -19.11 -26.94 -0.37
C MET A 267 -20.25 -26.13 0.24
N ASP A 268 -20.35 -24.85 -0.14
CA ASP A 268 -21.42 -23.94 0.30
C ASP A 268 -22.76 -24.37 -0.35
N ASP A 269 -22.85 -24.34 -1.68
CA ASP A 269 -24.12 -24.43 -2.41
C ASP A 269 -24.32 -25.71 -3.24
N GLY A 270 -23.30 -26.57 -3.29
CA GLY A 270 -23.30 -27.80 -4.07
C GLY A 270 -23.87 -29.01 -3.32
N SER A 271 -24.44 -29.95 -4.06
CA SER A 271 -24.92 -31.23 -3.51
C SER A 271 -24.82 -32.35 -4.55
N LEU A 272 -24.92 -33.59 -4.07
CA LEU A 272 -25.04 -34.79 -4.91
C LEU A 272 -26.45 -35.35 -4.80
N SER A 273 -27.09 -35.60 -5.94
CA SER A 273 -28.37 -36.30 -5.99
C SER A 273 -28.25 -37.70 -5.40
N THR A 274 -29.11 -38.03 -4.43
CA THR A 274 -29.09 -39.31 -3.71
C THR A 274 -29.28 -40.54 -4.62
N LYS A 275 -30.07 -40.41 -5.69
CA LYS A 275 -30.40 -41.53 -6.58
C LYS A 275 -29.39 -41.78 -7.69
N LYS A 276 -28.92 -40.70 -8.34
CA LYS A 276 -28.08 -40.80 -9.55
C LYS A 276 -26.64 -40.34 -9.34
N ILE A 277 -26.31 -39.81 -8.16
CA ILE A 277 -25.01 -39.24 -7.81
C ILE A 277 -24.58 -38.22 -8.87
N LEU A 278 -25.50 -37.31 -9.19
CA LEU A 278 -25.25 -36.21 -10.11
C LEU A 278 -25.05 -34.95 -9.28
N ALA A 279 -24.00 -34.19 -9.58
CA ALA A 279 -23.76 -32.93 -8.93
C ALA A 279 -24.78 -31.88 -9.39
N GLU A 280 -25.15 -31.03 -8.45
CA GLU A 280 -25.89 -29.80 -8.70
C GLU A 280 -25.36 -28.68 -7.80
N ILE A 281 -25.49 -27.43 -8.26
CA ILE A 281 -25.11 -26.24 -7.50
C ILE A 281 -26.28 -25.26 -7.52
N ALA A 282 -26.71 -24.80 -6.34
CA ALA A 282 -27.73 -23.78 -6.22
C ALA A 282 -27.20 -22.40 -6.63
N VAL A 283 -27.96 -21.66 -7.44
CA VAL A 283 -27.60 -20.31 -7.94
C VAL A 283 -28.78 -19.34 -7.90
N HIS A 284 -29.86 -19.70 -7.21
CA HIS A 284 -31.08 -18.89 -7.10
C HIS A 284 -30.85 -17.55 -6.38
N GLY A 285 -29.75 -17.39 -5.64
CA GLY A 285 -29.33 -16.12 -5.04
C GLY A 285 -28.80 -15.08 -6.05
N PHE A 286 -28.62 -15.45 -7.32
CA PHE A 286 -28.11 -14.58 -8.38
C PHE A 286 -29.20 -14.23 -9.41
N ASP A 287 -29.05 -13.06 -10.06
CA ASP A 287 -29.89 -12.69 -11.21
C ASP A 287 -29.66 -13.60 -12.43
N SER A 288 -30.61 -13.62 -13.37
CA SER A 288 -30.56 -14.52 -14.54
C SER A 288 -29.27 -14.36 -15.35
N TYR A 289 -28.80 -13.14 -15.53
CA TYR A 289 -27.55 -12.85 -16.23
C TYR A 289 -26.32 -13.42 -15.52
N SER A 290 -26.27 -13.31 -14.18
CA SER A 290 -25.22 -13.92 -13.37
C SER A 290 -25.29 -15.45 -13.40
N GLN A 291 -26.48 -16.04 -13.40
CA GLN A 291 -26.67 -17.50 -13.52
C GLN A 291 -26.12 -18.01 -14.87
N GLU A 292 -26.46 -17.34 -15.97
CA GLU A 292 -25.91 -17.66 -17.30
C GLU A 292 -24.39 -17.45 -17.35
N ARG A 293 -23.89 -16.38 -16.71
CA ARG A 293 -22.45 -16.13 -16.63
C ARG A 293 -21.74 -17.26 -15.91
N LEU A 294 -22.27 -17.75 -14.79
CA LEU A 294 -21.69 -18.88 -14.05
C LEU A 294 -21.64 -20.15 -14.91
N GLN A 295 -22.71 -20.43 -15.67
CA GLN A 295 -22.72 -21.54 -16.62
C GLN A 295 -21.60 -21.42 -17.66
N ARG A 296 -21.38 -20.22 -18.22
CA ARG A 296 -20.27 -19.95 -19.16
C ARG A 296 -18.90 -20.09 -18.49
N LYS A 297 -18.74 -19.59 -17.25
CA LYS A 297 -17.49 -19.72 -16.49
C LYS A 297 -17.13 -21.16 -16.17
N LEU A 298 -18.11 -22.02 -15.93
CA LEU A 298 -17.87 -23.46 -15.81
C LEU A 298 -17.44 -24.06 -17.15
N ALA A 299 -18.09 -23.67 -18.26
CA ALA A 299 -17.72 -24.16 -19.59
C ALA A 299 -16.29 -23.75 -20.00
N GLU A 300 -15.83 -22.55 -19.61
CA GLU A 300 -14.45 -22.07 -19.81
C GLU A 300 -13.40 -23.00 -19.17
N ILE A 301 -13.75 -23.71 -18.09
CA ILE A 301 -12.87 -24.68 -17.41
C ILE A 301 -13.20 -26.14 -17.76
N GLY A 302 -13.95 -26.37 -18.85
CA GLY A 302 -14.29 -27.70 -19.35
C GLY A 302 -15.43 -28.39 -18.60
N LEU A 303 -16.19 -27.66 -17.77
CA LEU A 303 -17.35 -28.20 -17.05
C LEU A 303 -18.65 -27.70 -17.67
N THR A 304 -19.35 -28.58 -18.37
CA THR A 304 -20.68 -28.28 -18.92
C THR A 304 -21.77 -28.58 -17.89
N SER A 305 -22.77 -27.70 -17.83
CA SER A 305 -23.92 -27.84 -16.95
C SER A 305 -25.18 -27.32 -17.64
N SER A 306 -26.35 -27.74 -17.14
CA SER A 306 -27.65 -27.21 -17.57
C SER A 306 -28.28 -26.37 -16.45
N LEU A 307 -28.75 -25.16 -16.77
CA LEU A 307 -29.41 -24.27 -15.83
C LEU A 307 -30.93 -24.53 -15.84
N ARG A 308 -31.50 -24.94 -14.70
CA ARG A 308 -32.95 -25.12 -14.54
C ARG A 308 -33.37 -24.71 -13.13
N ARG A 309 -34.45 -23.90 -13.01
CA ARG A 309 -35.04 -23.50 -11.72
C ARG A 309 -34.00 -22.98 -10.70
N GLY A 310 -33.05 -22.16 -11.14
CA GLY A 310 -32.01 -21.58 -10.28
C GLY A 310 -30.98 -22.60 -9.76
N ARG A 311 -30.76 -23.71 -10.48
CA ARG A 311 -29.73 -24.71 -10.20
C ARG A 311 -28.97 -25.08 -11.47
N LEU A 312 -27.67 -25.29 -11.32
CA LEU A 312 -26.79 -25.84 -12.35
C LEU A 312 -26.68 -27.34 -12.15
N PHE A 313 -27.07 -28.13 -13.14
CA PHE A 313 -27.03 -29.60 -13.11
C PHE A 313 -25.93 -30.14 -14.00
N PHE A 314 -25.15 -31.08 -13.47
CA PHE A 314 -24.07 -31.73 -14.20
C PHE A 314 -24.48 -33.14 -14.61
N ASN A 315 -24.08 -33.57 -15.81
CA ASN A 315 -24.21 -34.97 -16.22
C ASN A 315 -23.19 -35.85 -15.46
N ARG A 316 -23.18 -37.16 -15.70
CA ARG A 316 -22.29 -38.09 -15.00
C ARG A 316 -20.81 -37.77 -15.23
N GLU A 317 -20.44 -37.52 -16.48
CA GLU A 317 -19.05 -37.19 -16.86
C GLU A 317 -18.56 -35.92 -16.16
N ASN A 318 -19.33 -34.83 -16.27
CA ASN A 318 -18.98 -33.56 -15.66
C ASN A 318 -19.07 -33.59 -14.14
N THR A 319 -19.92 -34.45 -13.56
CA THR A 319 -19.90 -34.72 -12.11
C THR A 319 -18.57 -35.34 -11.70
N ASN A 320 -18.10 -36.37 -12.41
CA ASN A 320 -16.81 -37.00 -12.10
C ASN A 320 -15.65 -36.01 -12.28
N MET A 321 -15.65 -35.22 -13.36
CA MET A 321 -14.65 -34.18 -13.59
C MET A 321 -14.65 -33.11 -12.50
N LEU A 322 -15.84 -32.62 -12.11
CA LEU A 322 -16.00 -31.65 -11.04
C LEU A 322 -15.45 -32.19 -9.71
N LEU A 323 -15.89 -33.38 -9.31
CA LEU A 323 -15.47 -34.00 -8.04
C LEU A 323 -13.96 -34.25 -8.03
N PHE A 324 -13.40 -34.76 -9.14
CA PHE A 324 -11.96 -34.95 -9.29
C PHE A 324 -11.18 -33.64 -9.15
N LEU A 325 -11.67 -32.56 -9.77
CA LEU A 325 -11.02 -31.26 -9.78
C LEU A 325 -10.98 -30.63 -8.37
N ILE A 326 -12.07 -30.73 -7.61
CA ILE A 326 -12.20 -30.06 -6.32
C ILE A 326 -11.68 -30.90 -5.14
N ALA A 327 -11.67 -32.23 -5.28
CA ALA A 327 -11.37 -33.16 -4.19
C ALA A 327 -10.12 -32.83 -3.38
N PRO A 328 -8.97 -32.49 -3.98
CA PRO A 328 -7.75 -32.14 -3.24
C PRO A 328 -7.87 -30.93 -2.30
N TYR A 329 -8.87 -30.06 -2.52
CA TYR A 329 -9.02 -28.78 -1.83
C TYR A 329 -10.19 -28.77 -0.82
N VAL A 330 -10.92 -29.88 -0.70
CA VAL A 330 -12.03 -30.02 0.25
C VAL A 330 -11.48 -30.44 1.61
N PRO A 331 -11.68 -29.65 2.69
CA PRO A 331 -11.30 -30.06 4.05
C PRO A 331 -12.07 -31.29 4.51
N ASN A 332 -11.46 -32.06 5.41
CA ASN A 332 -12.01 -33.35 5.84
C ASN A 332 -13.40 -33.22 6.50
N CYS A 333 -13.68 -32.10 7.17
CA CYS A 333 -15.00 -31.81 7.76
C CYS A 333 -16.13 -31.71 6.71
N MET A 334 -15.79 -31.51 5.43
CA MET A 334 -16.73 -31.45 4.30
C MET A 334 -16.64 -32.66 3.36
N SER A 335 -15.86 -33.70 3.73
CA SER A 335 -15.68 -34.92 2.93
C SER A 335 -17.00 -35.65 2.60
N TYR A 336 -18.04 -35.48 3.42
CA TYR A 336 -19.37 -36.04 3.13
C TYR A 336 -19.97 -35.53 1.80
N LYS A 337 -19.62 -34.30 1.37
CA LYS A 337 -19.97 -33.75 0.04
C LYS A 337 -19.27 -34.52 -1.10
N LEU A 338 -18.20 -35.24 -0.80
CA LEU A 338 -17.43 -36.11 -1.69
C LEU A 338 -17.63 -37.60 -1.38
N ARG A 339 -18.78 -37.97 -0.82
CA ARG A 339 -19.09 -39.36 -0.43
C ARG A 339 -18.12 -39.96 0.60
N GLY A 340 -17.52 -39.11 1.44
CA GLY A 340 -16.62 -39.51 2.52
C GLY A 340 -15.16 -39.70 2.12
N GLN A 341 -14.79 -39.42 0.86
CA GLN A 341 -13.39 -39.42 0.46
C GLN A 341 -12.63 -38.27 1.14
N GLN A 342 -11.48 -38.59 1.72
CA GLN A 342 -10.66 -37.65 2.49
C GLN A 342 -9.38 -37.31 1.74
N PHE A 343 -9.01 -36.03 1.77
CA PHE A 343 -7.84 -35.49 1.07
C PHE A 343 -7.10 -34.53 2.03
N PRO A 344 -5.97 -34.96 2.62
CA PRO A 344 -5.25 -34.17 3.63
C PRO A 344 -4.77 -32.79 3.15
N ALA A 345 -4.63 -32.60 1.84
CA ALA A 345 -4.22 -31.33 1.24
C ALA A 345 -5.24 -30.20 1.49
N GLY A 346 -6.54 -30.51 1.58
CA GLY A 346 -7.59 -29.51 1.83
C GLY A 346 -7.46 -28.82 3.18
N ASP A 347 -7.14 -29.57 4.24
CA ASP A 347 -6.91 -29.01 5.58
C ASP A 347 -5.61 -28.19 5.69
N SER A 348 -4.66 -28.49 4.81
CA SER A 348 -3.34 -27.87 4.76
C SER A 348 -3.33 -26.50 4.08
N LEU A 349 -4.42 -26.09 3.42
CA LEU A 349 -4.53 -24.75 2.83
C LEU A 349 -4.28 -23.65 3.87
N ARG A 350 -3.47 -22.67 3.48
CA ARG A 350 -3.12 -21.47 4.25
C ARG A 350 -3.20 -20.28 3.31
N GLY A 351 -3.73 -19.17 3.80
CA GLY A 351 -3.68 -17.90 3.09
C GLY A 351 -2.53 -17.06 3.60
N GLY A 352 -2.11 -16.13 2.76
CA GLY A 352 -1.13 -15.09 3.03
C GLY A 352 -1.68 -13.72 2.68
N THR A 353 -0.79 -12.74 2.64
CA THR A 353 -1.11 -11.36 2.28
C THR A 353 -0.06 -10.77 1.38
N GLU A 354 -0.51 -9.84 0.54
CA GLU A 354 0.36 -8.98 -0.26
C GLU A 354 -0.10 -7.52 -0.18
N MET A 355 0.73 -6.59 -0.66
CA MET A 355 0.37 -5.17 -0.67
C MET A 355 -0.79 -4.93 -1.64
N PHE A 356 -1.85 -4.28 -1.17
CA PHE A 356 -2.92 -3.85 -2.06
C PHE A 356 -2.51 -2.60 -2.83
N TYR A 357 -2.71 -2.63 -4.15
CA TYR A 357 -2.49 -1.49 -5.02
C TYR A 357 -3.82 -0.98 -5.57
N SER A 358 -3.97 0.34 -5.68
CA SER A 358 -5.18 0.99 -6.18
C SER A 358 -4.84 2.17 -7.08
N PRO A 359 -5.64 2.46 -8.13
CA PRO A 359 -5.39 3.58 -9.02
C PRO A 359 -5.29 4.92 -8.28
N ALA A 360 -4.19 5.63 -8.49
CA ALA A 360 -3.90 6.91 -7.88
C ALA A 360 -4.79 8.03 -8.44
N ARG A 361 -4.99 9.04 -7.59
CA ARG A 361 -5.54 10.35 -7.93
C ARG A 361 -4.57 11.41 -7.43
N LYS A 362 -4.27 12.40 -8.26
CA LYS A 362 -3.32 13.47 -7.97
C LYS A 362 -3.97 14.83 -8.20
N GLU A 363 -3.92 15.68 -7.20
CA GLU A 363 -4.40 17.07 -7.26
C GLU A 363 -3.27 18.01 -6.82
N THR A 364 -3.13 19.17 -7.46
CA THR A 364 -2.27 20.24 -6.92
C THR A 364 -2.77 20.68 -5.55
N TRP A 365 -1.85 20.97 -4.64
CA TRP A 365 -2.17 21.34 -3.27
C TRP A 365 -1.43 22.60 -2.86
N GLU A 366 -2.18 23.59 -2.39
CA GLU A 366 -1.62 24.81 -1.81
C GLU A 366 -1.31 24.61 -0.32
N PRO A 367 -0.04 24.64 0.09
CA PRO A 367 0.34 24.39 1.47
C PRO A 367 0.00 25.58 2.37
N LYS A 368 -0.61 25.28 3.52
CA LYS A 368 -0.91 26.29 4.55
C LYS A 368 0.28 26.62 5.45
N SER A 369 1.33 25.81 5.38
CA SER A 369 2.53 25.89 6.21
C SER A 369 3.75 26.03 5.31
N PRO A 370 4.71 26.90 5.63
CA PRO A 370 5.97 26.97 4.91
C PRO A 370 6.93 25.82 5.29
N TRP A 371 6.49 24.89 6.13
CA TRP A 371 7.27 23.76 6.63
C TRP A 371 6.69 22.43 6.17
N VAL A 372 7.58 21.52 5.82
CA VAL A 372 7.30 20.11 5.52
C VAL A 372 8.09 19.20 6.46
N TYR A 373 7.62 17.97 6.60
CA TYR A 373 8.03 17.06 7.66
C TYR A 373 8.36 15.67 7.10
N CYS A 374 9.31 14.98 7.73
CA CYS A 374 9.64 13.60 7.43
C CYS A 374 10.08 12.87 8.70
N ILE A 375 10.03 11.54 8.66
CA ILE A 375 10.63 10.66 9.65
C ILE A 375 11.56 9.67 8.95
N ASP A 376 12.54 9.16 9.68
CA ASP A 376 13.36 8.03 9.25
C ASP A 376 12.97 6.80 10.09
N VAL A 377 12.99 5.64 9.48
CA VAL A 377 12.54 4.36 10.03
C VAL A 377 13.56 3.27 9.69
N GLU A 378 13.67 2.26 10.55
CA GLU A 378 14.59 1.13 10.34
C GLU A 378 14.19 0.22 9.15
N ASP A 379 15.17 -0.58 8.68
CA ASP A 379 15.07 -1.63 7.67
C ASP A 379 14.66 -1.24 6.24
N ASP A 380 13.37 -0.96 6.03
CA ASP A 380 12.71 -0.88 4.71
C ASP A 380 12.52 0.56 4.24
N HIS A 381 12.89 1.53 5.08
CA HIS A 381 12.88 2.96 4.79
C HIS A 381 11.55 3.45 4.24
N CYS A 382 10.44 2.94 4.75
CA CYS A 382 9.12 3.36 4.31
C CYS A 382 8.09 3.23 5.42
N PHE A 383 7.02 4.02 5.34
CA PHE A 383 5.94 3.97 6.30
C PHE A 383 4.58 4.20 5.64
N SER A 384 3.57 3.57 6.22
CA SER A 384 2.21 3.62 5.70
C SER A 384 1.46 4.86 6.19
N THR A 385 0.76 5.53 5.28
CA THR A 385 -0.20 6.60 5.57
C THR A 385 -1.57 6.22 5.02
N PRO A 386 -2.67 6.87 5.46
CA PRO A 386 -3.98 6.64 4.85
C PRO A 386 -4.07 6.96 3.36
N GLY A 387 -3.15 7.78 2.83
CA GLY A 387 -3.07 8.16 1.41
C GLY A 387 -2.15 7.28 0.56
N GLY A 388 -1.43 6.34 1.16
CA GLY A 388 -0.49 5.45 0.48
C GLY A 388 0.79 5.23 1.28
N VAL A 389 1.71 4.44 0.73
CA VAL A 389 3.03 4.21 1.34
C VAL A 389 4.03 5.27 0.86
N LEU A 390 4.69 5.91 1.84
CA LEU A 390 5.75 6.88 1.59
C LEU A 390 7.12 6.26 1.80
N HIS A 391 8.09 6.68 0.99
CA HIS A 391 9.51 6.36 1.21
C HIS A 391 10.17 7.40 2.11
N ASN A 392 11.11 6.98 2.94
CA ASN A 392 11.98 7.88 3.68
C ASN A 392 12.82 8.66 2.68
N CYS A 393 12.87 9.97 2.83
CA CYS A 393 13.58 10.80 1.86
C CYS A 393 15.08 10.93 2.17
N LEU A 394 15.61 10.09 3.07
CA LEU A 394 17.01 10.05 3.50
C LEU A 394 17.59 8.63 3.31
N PRO A 395 18.88 8.49 2.97
CA PRO A 395 19.52 7.19 2.90
C PRO A 395 19.61 6.50 4.27
N PRO A 396 19.64 5.15 4.29
CA PRO A 396 19.82 4.36 5.51
C PRO A 396 21.01 4.78 6.36
N LYS A 397 20.90 4.65 7.69
CA LYS A 397 22.07 4.55 8.57
C LYS A 397 22.59 3.11 8.58
N VAL A 398 23.83 2.91 8.15
CA VAL A 398 24.57 1.63 8.30
C VAL A 398 25.54 1.82 9.46
N SER A 399 25.48 0.94 10.47
CA SER A 399 26.37 0.97 11.65
C SER A 399 26.49 2.36 12.31
N GLY A 400 25.37 3.07 12.44
CA GLY A 400 25.28 4.38 13.09
C GLY A 400 25.69 5.58 12.23
N LYS A 401 26.16 5.37 10.99
CA LYS A 401 26.51 6.44 10.03
C LYS A 401 25.55 6.41 8.83
N ARG A 402 25.09 7.58 8.37
CA ARG A 402 24.29 7.66 7.13
C ARG A 402 25.14 7.15 5.96
N ARG A 403 24.59 6.22 5.18
CA ARG A 403 25.17 5.77 3.92
C ARG A 403 25.08 6.92 2.92
N ALA A 404 26.12 7.14 2.12
CA ALA A 404 26.04 8.06 0.98
C ALA A 404 24.90 7.64 0.03
N PRO A 405 24.03 8.54 -0.45
CA PRO A 405 22.96 8.20 -1.40
C PRO A 405 23.50 7.53 -2.68
N ARG A 406 22.77 6.55 -3.22
CA ARG A 406 23.05 5.86 -4.49
C ARG A 406 22.86 6.83 -5.65
N LYS A 407 23.50 6.55 -6.80
CA LYS A 407 23.39 7.36 -8.03
C LYS A 407 21.93 7.63 -8.43
N ALA A 408 21.05 6.62 -8.36
CA ALA A 408 19.62 6.80 -8.65
C ALA A 408 18.91 7.76 -7.66
N GLU A 409 19.17 7.63 -6.35
CA GLU A 409 18.61 8.49 -5.30
C GLU A 409 19.06 9.96 -5.48
N ARG A 410 20.31 10.16 -5.95
CA ARG A 410 20.88 11.46 -6.29
C ARG A 410 20.26 12.07 -7.56
N LEU A 411 20.15 11.28 -8.64
CA LEU A 411 19.58 11.71 -9.91
C LEU A 411 18.10 12.09 -9.77
N SER A 412 17.32 11.40 -8.94
CA SER A 412 15.92 11.80 -8.62
C SER A 412 15.80 13.17 -7.95
N CYS A 413 16.91 13.76 -7.46
CA CYS A 413 16.95 15.08 -6.83
C CYS A 413 17.61 16.14 -7.73
N TYR A 414 18.24 15.74 -8.84
CA TYR A 414 19.00 16.64 -9.71
C TYR A 414 18.10 17.65 -10.43
N GLY A 415 16.93 17.22 -10.94
CA GLY A 415 15.97 18.12 -11.59
C GLY A 415 15.45 19.27 -10.73
N TRP A 416 15.50 19.14 -9.40
CA TRP A 416 15.18 20.22 -8.47
C TRP A 416 16.37 21.16 -8.26
N LEU A 417 17.59 20.63 -8.13
CA LEU A 417 18.81 21.45 -8.11
C LEU A 417 18.92 22.31 -9.37
N GLN A 418 18.60 21.75 -10.54
CA GLN A 418 18.59 22.50 -11.81
C GLN A 418 17.62 23.69 -11.79
N ARG A 419 16.45 23.55 -11.14
CA ARG A 419 15.48 24.66 -10.97
C ARG A 419 15.93 25.68 -9.92
N GLU A 420 16.56 25.25 -8.84
CA GLU A 420 17.16 26.19 -7.90
C GLU A 420 18.32 26.96 -8.55
N PHE A 421 19.13 26.32 -9.39
CA PHE A 421 20.15 27.01 -10.19
C PHE A 421 19.55 28.01 -11.18
N SER A 422 18.40 27.72 -11.79
CA SER A 422 17.76 28.66 -12.73
C SER A 422 17.21 29.92 -12.04
N ILE A 423 16.76 29.80 -10.78
CA ILE A 423 16.24 30.91 -9.98
C ILE A 423 17.37 31.70 -9.32
N ILE A 424 18.29 31.00 -8.65
CA ILE A 424 19.36 31.63 -7.85
C ILE A 424 20.46 32.18 -8.76
N LYS A 425 20.73 31.51 -9.88
CA LYS A 425 21.84 31.79 -10.82
C LYS A 425 23.17 32.03 -10.09
N PRO A 426 23.60 31.09 -9.22
CA PRO A 426 24.80 31.30 -8.41
C PRO A 426 26.05 31.34 -9.29
N LYS A 427 27.03 32.14 -8.88
CA LYS A 427 28.34 32.18 -9.56
C LYS A 427 29.20 30.97 -9.17
N TYR A 428 29.00 30.42 -7.97
CA TYR A 428 29.77 29.31 -7.43
C TYR A 428 28.89 28.32 -6.69
N VAL A 429 29.16 27.01 -6.87
CA VAL A 429 28.53 25.93 -6.10
C VAL A 429 29.57 25.32 -5.16
N ILE A 430 29.27 25.29 -3.87
CA ILE A 430 30.09 24.73 -2.81
C ILE A 430 29.48 23.39 -2.41
N ALA A 431 30.05 22.30 -2.93
CA ALA A 431 29.64 20.93 -2.62
C ALA A 431 30.25 20.47 -1.28
N LEU A 432 29.41 20.32 -0.24
CA LEU A 432 29.87 19.92 1.09
C LEU A 432 29.89 18.40 1.25
N GLY A 433 30.84 17.76 0.59
CA GLY A 433 31.09 16.32 0.69
C GLY A 433 30.98 15.59 -0.65
N ALA A 434 31.35 14.30 -0.64
CA ALA A 434 31.40 13.47 -1.84
C ALA A 434 30.02 13.32 -2.51
N THR A 435 28.95 13.32 -1.72
CA THR A 435 27.57 13.18 -2.22
C THR A 435 27.14 14.38 -3.07
N PRO A 436 27.16 15.64 -2.57
CA PRO A 436 26.97 16.83 -3.40
C PRO A 436 27.95 16.91 -4.59
N LEU A 437 29.23 16.58 -4.40
CA LEU A 437 30.25 16.66 -5.46
C LEU A 437 29.91 15.73 -6.65
N SER A 438 29.45 14.52 -6.36
CA SER A 438 29.12 13.51 -7.38
C SER A 438 27.95 13.87 -8.29
N LEU A 439 27.28 15.00 -8.04
CA LEU A 439 26.25 15.56 -8.92
C LEU A 439 26.84 16.42 -10.05
N PHE A 440 28.10 16.85 -9.90
CA PHE A 440 28.75 17.81 -10.78
C PHE A 440 30.07 17.27 -11.38
N SER A 441 30.55 16.13 -10.90
CA SER A 441 31.90 15.65 -11.18
C SER A 441 32.01 14.14 -10.92
N ASP A 442 32.78 13.45 -11.77
CA ASP A 442 33.16 12.06 -11.59
C ASP A 442 34.42 11.88 -10.71
N TYR A 443 35.07 12.99 -10.31
CA TYR A 443 36.24 12.95 -9.44
C TYR A 443 35.86 12.64 -7.99
N SER A 444 36.73 11.90 -7.28
CA SER A 444 36.58 11.70 -5.84
C SER A 444 36.90 12.99 -5.08
N ILE A 445 36.30 13.16 -3.89
CA ILE A 445 36.56 14.35 -3.07
C ILE A 445 38.05 14.51 -2.74
N SER A 446 38.79 13.41 -2.56
CA SER A 446 40.23 13.46 -2.30
C SER A 446 41.06 14.00 -3.46
N GLN A 447 40.56 13.92 -4.70
CA GLN A 447 41.25 14.42 -5.89
C GLN A 447 41.04 15.93 -6.08
N VAL A 448 39.94 16.49 -5.60
CA VAL A 448 39.49 17.85 -5.94
C VAL A 448 39.13 18.70 -4.72
N HIS A 449 39.56 18.28 -3.53
CA HIS A 449 39.26 18.99 -2.29
C HIS A 449 39.89 20.39 -2.30
N GLY A 450 39.06 21.43 -2.18
CA GLY A 450 39.51 22.83 -2.14
C GLY A 450 39.95 23.40 -3.49
N THR A 451 39.76 22.65 -4.59
CA THR A 451 40.07 23.14 -5.94
C THR A 451 38.84 23.71 -6.62
N MET A 452 39.02 24.79 -7.39
CA MET A 452 37.96 25.31 -8.25
C MET A 452 37.88 24.47 -9.52
N MET A 453 36.66 24.06 -9.87
CA MET A 453 36.37 23.28 -11.07
C MET A 453 35.31 24.00 -11.90
N GLN A 454 35.40 23.88 -13.22
CA GLN A 454 34.27 24.15 -14.09
C GLN A 454 33.44 22.87 -14.22
N ALA A 455 32.14 23.00 -13.98
CA ALA A 455 31.18 21.94 -14.21
C ALA A 455 30.07 22.51 -15.09
N GLU A 456 29.70 21.79 -16.14
CA GLU A 456 28.51 22.11 -16.91
C GLU A 456 27.29 21.68 -16.09
N ILE A 457 26.47 22.66 -15.73
CA ILE A 457 25.20 22.41 -15.06
C ILE A 457 24.14 22.64 -16.12
N GLU A 458 23.43 21.59 -16.51
CA GLU A 458 22.22 21.75 -17.32
C GLU A 458 21.21 22.54 -16.49
N ILE A 459 20.90 23.76 -16.90
CA ILE A 459 19.86 24.57 -16.27
C ILE A 459 18.56 24.26 -17.02
N ALA A 460 17.55 23.77 -16.32
CA ALA A 460 16.24 23.58 -16.91
C ALA A 460 15.61 24.95 -17.22
N ASP A 461 15.07 25.12 -18.43
CA ASP A 461 14.38 26.35 -18.83
C ASP A 461 13.27 26.68 -17.81
N ALA A 462 13.24 27.94 -17.38
CA ALA A 462 12.18 28.44 -16.50
C ALA A 462 10.86 28.45 -17.29
N VAL A 463 9.97 27.50 -16.99
CA VAL A 463 8.58 27.50 -17.45
C VAL A 463 7.69 28.21 -16.45
#